data_AF-A0AAU5MJM5-F1
#
_entry.id   AF-A0AAU5MJM5-F1
#
_cell.length_a   1.000
_cell.length_b   1.000
_cell.length_c   1.000
_cell.angle_alpha   90.00
_cell.angle_beta   90.00
_cell.angle_gamma   90.00
#
_symmetry.space_group_name_H-M   'P 1'
#
loop_
_entity.id
_entity.type
_entity.pdbx_description
1 polymer ?
#
loop_
_entity_poly.entity_id
_entity_poly.type
_entity_poly.pdbx_seq_one_letter_code
_entity_poly.pdbx_strand_id
1 'polypeptide(L)' 'MTCAELVELVTAYLDGALDPETEQRFAEHLTVCDGCEIYVEQMRRTIAEVGQVEPQSLSAATRDGLLEAFRTFRRD' A
#
# COMPACT_ATOMS: atom_id res chain seq x y z
N MET A 1 -2.73 -7.88 19.20
CA MET A 1 -3.98 -7.66 18.45
C MET A 1 -4.61 -9.01 18.11
N THR A 2 -5.90 -9.04 17.81
CA THR A 2 -6.60 -10.21 17.27
C THR A 2 -6.43 -10.30 15.75
N CYS A 3 -6.70 -11.47 15.16
CA CYS A 3 -6.70 -11.61 13.70
C CYS A 3 -7.74 -10.67 13.03
N ALA A 4 -8.88 -10.44 13.68
CA ALA A 4 -9.92 -9.55 13.15
C ALA A 4 -9.43 -8.09 13.08
N GLU A 5 -8.81 -7.60 14.16
CA GLU A 5 -8.19 -6.26 14.18
C GLU A 5 -7.10 -6.13 13.11
N LEU A 6 -6.29 -7.17 12.90
CA LEU A 6 -5.25 -7.17 11.86
C LEU A 6 -5.85 -7.06 10.46
N VAL A 7 -6.88 -7.86 10.18
CA VAL A 7 -7.58 -7.86 8.89
C VAL A 7 -8.20 -6.49 8.62
N GLU A 8 -8.78 -5.83 9.62
CA GLU A 8 -9.32 -4.47 9.48
C GLU A 8 -8.24 -3.42 9.20
N LEU A 9 -7.04 -3.61 9.73
CA LEU A 9 -5.92 -2.67 9.60
C LEU A 9 -5.02 -2.94 8.39
N VAL A 10 -5.23 -4.03 7.63
CA VAL A 10 -4.29 -4.47 6.58
C VAL A 10 -4.05 -3.41 5.52
N THR A 11 -5.09 -2.67 5.11
CA THR A 11 -4.95 -1.61 4.10
C THR A 11 -4.10 -0.47 4.63
N ALA A 12 -4.38 0.00 5.84
CA ALA A 12 -3.60 1.06 6.46
C ALA A 12 -2.13 0.65 6.70
N TYR A 13 -1.88 -0.61 7.02
CA TYR A 13 -0.52 -1.17 7.09
C TYR A 13 0.19 -1.13 5.72
N LEU A 14 -0.48 -1.60 4.66
CA LEU A 14 0.09 -1.64 3.31
C LEU A 14 0.32 -0.23 2.73
N ASP A 15 -0.51 0.74 3.13
CA ASP A 15 -0.39 2.16 2.75
C ASP A 15 0.64 2.92 3.61
N GLY A 16 1.21 2.31 4.65
CA GLY A 16 2.13 2.98 5.59
C GLY A 16 1.47 4.08 6.42
N ALA A 17 0.18 3.92 6.72
CA ALA A 17 -0.68 4.92 7.37
C ALA A 17 -0.98 4.61 8.84
N LEU A 18 -0.40 3.55 9.41
CA LEU A 18 -0.50 3.24 10.83
C LEU A 18 0.39 4.17 11.66
N ASP A 19 -0.05 4.47 12.89
CA ASP A 19 0.85 5.05 13.87
C ASP A 19 1.90 4.01 14.34
N PRO A 20 3.05 4.44 14.87
CA PRO A 20 4.15 3.54 15.20
C PRO A 20 3.81 2.43 16.21
N GLU A 21 2.92 2.72 17.17
CA GLU A 21 2.53 1.73 18.18
C GLU A 21 1.65 0.65 17.56
N THR A 22 0.70 1.05 16.72
CA THR A 22 -0.16 0.12 15.99
C THR A 22 0.63 -0.71 14.97
N GLU A 23 1.57 -0.10 14.24
CA GLU A 23 2.43 -0.80 13.28
C GLU A 23 3.31 -1.86 13.98
N GLN A 24 3.88 -1.53 15.14
CA GLN A 24 4.65 -2.48 15.95
C GLN A 24 3.78 -3.68 16.38
N ARG A 25 2.57 -3.43 16.90
CA ARG A 25 1.63 -4.49 17.29
C ARG A 25 1.19 -5.35 16.10
N PHE A 26 1.08 -4.74 14.91
CA PHE A 26 0.82 -5.43 13.64
C PHE A 26 1.95 -6.37 13.27
N ALA A 27 3.19 -5.87 13.25
CA ALA A 27 4.37 -6.66 12.95
C ALA A 27 4.56 -7.82 13.94
N GLU A 28 4.39 -7.58 15.24
CA GLU A 28 4.45 -8.61 16.28
C GLU A 28 3.44 -9.74 16.02
N HIS A 29 2.20 -9.40 15.64
CA HIS A 29 1.19 -10.43 15.35
C HIS A 29 1.57 -11.29 14.15
N LEU A 30 2.16 -10.71 13.10
CA LEU A 30 2.62 -11.48 11.94
C LEU A 30 3.69 -12.50 12.31
N THR A 31 4.51 -12.25 13.34
CA THR A 31 5.53 -13.21 13.79
C THR A 31 4.98 -14.46 14.49
N VAL A 32 3.71 -14.42 14.94
CA VAL A 32 3.10 -15.48 15.76
C VAL A 32 1.88 -16.13 15.11
N CYS A 33 1.46 -15.65 13.93
CA CYS A 33 0.26 -16.14 13.26
C CYS A 33 0.47 -16.31 11.75
N ASP A 34 0.82 -17.54 11.35
CA ASP A 34 0.99 -17.95 9.95
C ASP A 34 -0.23 -17.59 9.07
N GLY A 35 -1.44 -17.68 9.63
CA GLY A 35 -2.67 -17.35 8.91
C GLY A 35 -2.75 -15.87 8.51
N CYS A 36 -2.32 -14.97 9.40
CA CYS A 36 -2.28 -13.54 9.11
C CYS A 36 -1.10 -13.18 8.20
N GLU A 37 0.04 -13.87 8.30
CA GLU A 37 1.15 -13.73 7.34
C GLU A 37 0.69 -14.08 5.92
N ILE A 38 0.03 -15.22 5.75
CA ILE A 38 -0.53 -15.66 4.47
C ILE A 38 -1.56 -14.65 3.96
N TYR A 39 -2.42 -14.13 4.84
CA TYR A 39 -3.42 -13.14 4.47
C TYR A 39 -2.79 -11.84 3.93
N VAL A 40 -1.77 -11.31 4.59
CA VAL A 40 -1.05 -10.12 4.11
C VAL A 40 -0.40 -10.39 2.75
N GLU A 41 0.20 -11.56 2.55
CA GLU A 41 0.79 -11.92 1.27
C GLU A 41 -0.26 -12.08 0.15
N GLN A 42 -1.46 -12.56 0.48
CA GLN A 42 -2.59 -12.58 -0.46
C GLN A 42 -3.02 -11.16 -0.86
N MET A 43 -3.11 -10.23 0.10
CA MET A 43 -3.45 -8.85 -0.20
C MET A 43 -2.40 -8.18 -1.09
N ARG A 44 -1.10 -8.39 -0.81
CA ARG A 44 0.01 -7.90 -1.66
C ARG A 44 -0.08 -8.42 -3.10
N ARG A 45 -0.34 -9.71 -3.28
CA ARG A 45 -0.55 -10.30 -4.62
C ARG A 45 -1.77 -9.72 -5.33
N THR A 46 -2.88 -9.57 -4.61
CA THR A 46 -4.11 -8.97 -5.16
C THR A 46 -3.85 -7.55 -5.66
N ILE A 47 -3.14 -6.72 -4.89
CA ILE A 47 -2.74 -5.37 -5.29
C ILE A 47 -1.85 -5.41 -6.54
N ALA A 48 -0.86 -6.31 -6.57
CA ALA A 48 0.02 -6.44 -7.72
C ALA A 48 -0.75 -6.84 -8.99
N GLU A 49 -1.63 -7.84 -8.91
CA GLU A 49 -2.41 -8.35 -10.04
C GLU A 49 -3.44 -7.34 -10.53
N VAL A 50 -4.23 -6.74 -9.63
CA VAL A 50 -5.23 -5.72 -9.99
C VAL A 50 -4.54 -4.44 -10.48
N GLY A 51 -3.37 -4.11 -9.95
CA GLY A 51 -2.56 -2.98 -10.43
C GLY A 51 -2.01 -3.16 -11.85
N GLN A 52 -1.92 -4.39 -12.37
CA GLN A 52 -1.58 -4.65 -13.78
C GLN A 52 -2.78 -4.46 -14.73
N VAL A 53 -4.01 -4.50 -14.22
CA VAL A 53 -5.20 -4.24 -15.03
C VAL A 53 -5.20 -2.75 -15.35
N GLU A 54 -4.78 -2.42 -16.56
CA GLU A 54 -4.45 -1.06 -16.99
C GLU A 54 -5.51 -0.03 -16.54
N PRO A 55 -5.24 0.76 -15.49
CA PRO A 55 -6.04 1.94 -15.21
C PRO A 55 -5.65 2.91 -16.30
N GLN A 56 -6.53 3.09 -17.32
CA GLN A 56 -6.36 3.96 -18.50
C GLN A 56 -4.97 4.62 -18.54
N SER A 57 -3.99 3.93 -19.15
CA SER A 57 -2.61 4.39 -19.08
C SER A 57 -2.53 5.84 -19.53
N LEU A 58 -1.90 6.69 -18.70
CA LEU A 58 -1.69 8.07 -19.07
C LEU A 58 -0.91 8.08 -20.37
N SER A 59 -1.42 8.82 -21.37
CA SER A 59 -0.66 9.05 -22.59
C SER A 59 0.71 9.63 -22.22
N ALA A 60 1.75 9.33 -23.01
CA ALA A 60 3.09 9.87 -22.79
C ALA A 60 3.05 11.41 -22.68
N ALA A 61 2.23 12.07 -23.50
CA ALA A 61 2.05 13.52 -23.46
C ALA A 61 1.50 14.02 -22.11
N THR A 62 0.50 13.33 -21.53
CA THR A 62 -0.04 13.68 -20.20
C THR A 62 0.99 13.46 -19.11
N ARG A 63 1.74 12.35 -19.16
CA ARG A 63 2.81 12.06 -18.20
C ARG A 63 3.90 13.12 -18.23
N ASP A 64 4.36 13.48 -19.43
CA ASP A 64 5.43 14.48 -19.60
C ASP A 64 5.00 15.86 -19.11
N GLY A 65 3.75 16.26 -19.39
CA GLY A 65 3.17 17.50 -18.88
C GLY A 65 3.12 17.56 -17.36
N LEU A 66 2.70 16.47 -16.70
CA LEU A 66 2.68 16.38 -15.23
C LEU A 66 4.08 16.46 -14.63
N LEU A 67 5.06 15.75 -15.22
CA LEU A 67 6.45 15.79 -14.75
C LEU A 67 7.04 17.20 -14.85
N GLU A 68 6.75 17.93 -15.93
CA GLU A 68 7.22 19.30 -16.10
C GLU A 68 6.56 20.27 -15.10
N ALA A 69 5.26 20.13 -14.88
CA ALA A 69 4.54 20.89 -13.87
C ALA A 69 5.17 20.70 -12.46
N PHE A 70 5.45 19.45 -12.06
CA PHE A 70 6.05 19.17 -10.75
C PHE A 70 7.50 19.67 -10.61
N ARG A 71 8.30 19.66 -11.68
CA ARG A 71 9.65 20.23 -11.65
C ARG A 71 9.64 21.74 -11.44
N THR A 72 8.67 22.42 -12.03
CA THR A 72 8.55 23.88 -11.96
C THR A 72 7.94 24.32 -10.63
N PHE A 73 7.04 23.51 -10.04
CA PHE A 73 6.36 23.78 -8.77
C PHE A 73 7.29 23.98 -7.55
N ARG A 74 8.51 23.42 -7.56
CA ARG A 74 9.50 23.58 -6.48
C ARG A 74 10.42 24.80 -6.64
N ARG A 75 10.21 25.63 -7.67
CA ARG A 75 11.05 26.81 -7.96
C ARG A 75 10.38 28.14 -7.62
N ASP A 76 9.13 28.11 -7.16
CA ASP A 76 8.39 29.24 -6.56
C ASP A 76 8.19 28.98 -5.06
#